data_AF-A0A915KNC2-F1
#
_entry.id   AF-A0A915KNC2-F1
#
_cell.length_a   1.000
_cell.length_b   1.000
_cell.length_c   1.000
_cell.angle_alpha   90.00
_cell.angle_beta   90.00
_cell.angle_gamma   90.00
#
_symmetry.space_group_name_H-M   'P 1'
#
loop_
_entity.id
_entity.type
_entity.pdbx_description
1 polymer ?
#
loop_
_entity_poly.entity_id
_entity_poly.type
_entity_poly.pdbx_seq_one_letter_code
_entity_poly.pdbx_strand_id
1 'polypeptide(L)'
;MTPFYFNLYLGQIFLILIRRSCSKYVEGILSTDKDWAFLTRFCMLSEVGELKFEVTYPKNFAVQNILLYYDDPGQWPSVYRRNKVLSIQNNQILPLSTVAEDQVGDPICKEETISSKIWFYCSHSIKFTSHRERWWFLAIDNCESNMSYKIWMTNGNPDDFWFYQFSADEFYVLPTDLAFFCIDLIALVLSLYV
;
A
#
# COMPACT_ATOMS: atom_id res chain seq x y z
N MET A 1 -21.99 -44.22 -12.41
CA MET A 1 -21.40 -42.89 -12.68
C MET A 1 -22.07 -41.91 -11.75
N THR A 2 -21.38 -41.19 -10.85
CA THR A 2 -21.75 -39.81 -10.40
C THR A 2 -21.08 -39.25 -9.13
N PRO A 3 -20.40 -39.97 -8.21
CA PRO A 3 -19.69 -39.28 -7.12
C PRO A 3 -18.25 -38.88 -7.49
N PHE A 4 -17.55 -39.71 -8.26
CA PHE A 4 -16.14 -39.47 -8.61
C PHE A 4 -15.97 -38.29 -9.58
N TYR A 5 -16.81 -38.21 -10.61
CA TYR A 5 -16.80 -37.10 -11.57
C TYR A 5 -17.25 -35.77 -10.94
N PHE A 6 -18.22 -35.80 -10.01
CA PHE A 6 -18.69 -34.60 -9.31
C PHE A 6 -17.60 -33.98 -8.42
N ASN A 7 -16.86 -34.81 -7.68
CA ASN A 7 -15.70 -34.36 -6.89
C ASN A 7 -14.55 -33.84 -7.77
N LEU A 8 -14.34 -34.42 -8.96
CA LEU A 8 -13.33 -33.96 -9.91
C LEU A 8 -13.69 -32.56 -10.47
N TYR A 9 -14.97 -32.33 -10.80
CA TYR A 9 -15.47 -31.03 -11.26
C TYR A 9 -15.41 -29.97 -10.14
N LEU A 10 -15.74 -30.32 -8.90
CA LEU A 10 -15.57 -29.43 -7.73
C LEU A 10 -14.10 -29.05 -7.51
N GLY A 11 -13.17 -30.00 -7.61
CA GLY A 11 -11.73 -29.74 -7.51
C GLY A 11 -11.20 -28.84 -8.63
N GLN A 12 -11.70 -29.01 -9.85
CA GLN A 12 -11.36 -28.13 -10.98
C GLN A 12 -11.94 -26.72 -10.79
N ILE A 13 -13.16 -26.57 -10.29
CA ILE A 13 -13.77 -25.27 -9.98
C ILE A 13 -12.97 -24.56 -8.88
N PHE A 14 -12.51 -25.27 -7.85
CA PHE A 14 -11.69 -24.72 -6.76
C PHE A 14 -10.34 -24.18 -7.27
N LEU A 15 -9.67 -24.89 -8.18
CA LEU A 15 -8.42 -24.44 -8.81
C LEU A 15 -8.61 -23.23 -9.74
N ILE A 16 -9.77 -23.11 -10.41
CA ILE A 16 -10.11 -21.97 -11.27
C ILE A 16 -10.38 -20.69 -10.45
N LEU A 17 -10.73 -20.83 -9.16
CA LEU A 17 -10.99 -19.70 -8.27
C LEU A 17 -9.74 -19.12 -7.60
N ILE A 18 -8.58 -19.79 -7.69
CA ILE A 18 -7.30 -19.26 -7.18
C ILE A 18 -6.83 -18.15 -8.13
N ARG A 19 -7.34 -16.94 -7.93
CA ARG A 19 -6.81 -15.76 -8.61
C ARG A 19 -5.42 -15.45 -8.05
N ARG A 20 -4.51 -15.05 -8.94
CA ARG A 20 -3.28 -14.37 -8.52
C ARG A 20 -3.68 -13.12 -7.73
N SER A 21 -3.27 -13.06 -6.47
CA SER A 21 -3.29 -11.83 -5.69
C SER A 21 -2.44 -10.78 -6.40
N CYS A 22 -3.00 -9.58 -6.52
CA CYS A 22 -2.29 -8.39 -6.96
C CYS A 22 -1.94 -7.55 -5.74
N SER A 23 -0.96 -6.64 -5.93
CA SER A 23 -0.64 -5.49 -5.08
C SER A 23 -1.45 -5.34 -3.81
N LYS A 24 -0.90 -5.15 -2.59
CA LYS A 24 -1.72 -4.42 -1.61
C LYS A 24 -1.99 -3.04 -2.22
N TYR A 25 -3.21 -2.87 -2.71
CA TYR A 25 -3.64 -1.76 -3.52
C TYR A 25 -4.65 -0.95 -2.73
N VAL A 26 -4.34 0.32 -2.52
CA VAL A 26 -5.20 1.25 -1.82
C VAL A 26 -5.49 2.41 -2.76
N GLU A 27 -6.77 2.57 -3.09
CA GLU A 27 -7.27 3.66 -3.92
C GLU A 27 -8.34 4.43 -3.17
N GLY A 28 -8.38 5.73 -3.39
CA GLY A 28 -9.40 6.58 -2.79
C GLY A 28 -9.41 7.98 -3.39
N ILE A 29 -10.51 8.68 -3.11
CA ILE A 29 -10.64 10.12 -3.35
C ILE A 29 -10.67 10.78 -1.98
N LEU A 30 -9.68 11.62 -1.73
CA LEU A 30 -9.59 12.43 -0.52
C LEU A 30 -10.26 13.78 -0.80
N SER A 31 -11.23 14.13 0.03
CA SER A 31 -11.87 15.44 0.08
C SER A 31 -11.96 15.83 1.55
N THR A 32 -11.16 16.81 1.96
CA THR A 32 -11.05 17.22 3.36
C THR A 32 -10.75 18.72 3.43
N ASP A 33 -11.30 19.40 4.43
CA ASP A 33 -10.99 20.80 4.75
C ASP A 33 -9.78 20.91 5.71
N LYS A 34 -9.04 19.81 5.90
CA LYS A 34 -7.88 19.76 6.78
C LYS A 34 -6.62 19.68 5.95
N ASP A 35 -5.58 20.39 6.37
CA ASP A 35 -4.25 20.34 5.75
C ASP A 35 -3.63 18.94 5.75
N TRP A 36 -4.04 18.05 6.66
CA TRP A 36 -3.41 16.76 6.87
C TRP A 36 -4.41 15.62 6.85
N ALA A 37 -4.06 14.52 6.18
CA ALA A 37 -4.83 13.29 6.19
C ALA A 37 -3.95 12.04 6.17
N PHE A 38 -4.35 11.03 6.93
CA PHE A 38 -3.74 9.70 6.89
C PHE A 38 -4.27 8.90 5.70
N LEU A 39 -3.38 8.26 4.93
CA LEU A 39 -3.75 7.46 3.76
C LEU A 39 -3.75 5.97 4.08
N THR A 40 -2.62 5.43 4.53
CA THR A 40 -2.47 3.99 4.80
C THR A 40 -1.20 3.68 5.60
N ARG A 41 -1.06 2.44 6.05
CA ARG A 41 0.16 1.92 6.70
C ARG A 41 0.57 0.58 6.11
N PHE A 42 1.87 0.29 6.17
CA PHE A 42 2.41 -0.98 5.73
C PHE A 42 3.73 -1.30 6.44
N CYS A 43 3.89 -2.53 6.91
CA CYS A 43 5.17 -3.02 7.44
C CYS A 43 6.05 -3.49 6.28
N MET A 44 7.09 -2.71 5.95
CA MET A 44 8.00 -2.97 4.84
C MET A 44 9.19 -3.82 5.30
N LEU A 45 9.57 -4.80 4.49
CA LEU A 45 10.87 -5.47 4.57
C LEU A 45 11.97 -4.57 4.02
N SER A 46 13.13 -4.59 4.67
CA SER A 46 14.30 -3.86 4.17
C SER A 46 14.79 -4.42 2.84
N GLU A 47 15.31 -3.55 1.98
CA GLU A 47 15.94 -3.83 0.68
C GLU A 47 15.02 -4.37 -0.41
N VAL A 48 13.90 -5.00 -0.01
CA VAL A 48 12.95 -5.63 -0.93
C VAL A 48 11.57 -4.95 -0.92
N GLY A 49 11.24 -4.20 0.13
CA GLY A 49 9.99 -3.46 0.23
C GLY A 49 9.92 -2.32 -0.79
N GLU A 50 8.81 -2.24 -1.52
CA GLU A 50 8.58 -1.20 -2.54
C GLU A 50 7.21 -0.54 -2.33
N LEU A 51 7.20 0.79 -2.38
CA LEU A 51 6.01 1.65 -2.42
C LEU A 51 5.95 2.35 -3.76
N LYS A 52 4.89 2.10 -4.52
CA LYS A 52 4.54 2.86 -5.70
C LYS A 52 3.28 3.66 -5.44
N PHE A 53 3.21 4.89 -5.91
CA PHE A 53 2.00 5.70 -5.83
C PHE A 53 1.73 6.45 -7.13
N GLU A 54 0.44 6.69 -7.36
CA GLU A 54 -0.09 7.60 -8.38
C GLU A 54 -1.08 8.55 -7.71
N VAL A 55 -0.91 9.84 -7.94
CA VAL A 55 -1.69 10.91 -7.32
C VAL A 55 -2.14 11.88 -8.38
N THR A 56 -3.41 12.27 -8.33
CA THR A 56 -3.98 13.29 -9.19
C THR A 56 -4.73 14.35 -8.40
N TYR A 57 -4.42 15.61 -8.67
CA TYR A 57 -5.09 16.75 -8.04
C TYR A 57 -5.05 17.98 -8.95
N PRO A 58 -5.99 18.92 -8.83
CA PRO A 58 -6.06 20.04 -9.76
C PRO A 58 -5.04 21.14 -9.41
N LYS A 59 -4.46 21.77 -10.44
CA LYS A 59 -3.32 22.71 -10.33
C LYS A 59 -3.63 24.00 -9.56
N ASN A 60 -4.90 24.32 -9.37
CA ASN A 60 -5.33 25.51 -8.62
C ASN A 60 -5.03 25.44 -7.12
N PHE A 61 -4.65 24.26 -6.61
CA PHE A 61 -4.25 24.08 -5.22
C PHE A 61 -2.73 24.16 -5.05
N ALA A 62 -2.30 24.43 -3.82
CA ALA A 62 -0.89 24.47 -3.48
C ALA A 62 -0.26 23.07 -3.56
N VAL A 63 1.07 23.02 -3.69
CA VAL A 63 1.82 21.76 -3.82
C VAL A 63 1.58 20.87 -2.59
N GLN A 64 1.09 19.66 -2.85
CA GLN A 64 0.84 18.65 -1.81
C GLN A 64 2.11 17.86 -1.53
N ASN A 65 2.23 17.31 -0.32
CA ASN A 65 3.39 16.50 0.05
C ASN A 65 2.95 15.14 0.58
N ILE A 66 3.52 14.06 0.06
CA ILE A 66 3.40 12.74 0.71
C ILE A 66 4.41 12.70 1.85
N LEU A 67 3.92 12.39 3.05
CA LEU A 67 4.70 12.27 4.27
C LEU A 67 4.83 10.79 4.62
N LEU A 68 6.08 10.35 4.81
CA LEU A 68 6.44 8.99 5.21
C LEU A 68 7.00 9.01 6.63
N TYR A 69 6.21 8.48 7.57
CA TYR A 69 6.64 8.28 8.95
C TYR A 69 7.01 6.81 9.16
N TYR A 70 8.02 6.54 9.98
CA TYR A 70 8.30 5.18 10.44
C TYR A 70 8.07 5.03 11.95
N ASP A 71 8.04 3.78 12.40
CA ASP A 71 7.69 3.33 13.77
C ASP A 71 8.64 3.74 14.90
N ASP A 72 9.41 4.81 14.73
CA ASP A 72 10.36 5.24 15.76
C ASP A 72 9.65 6.01 16.89
N PRO A 73 10.02 5.77 18.17
CA PRO A 73 9.37 6.39 19.32
C PRO A 73 9.35 7.93 19.28
N GLY A 74 10.33 8.57 18.62
CA GLY A 74 10.37 10.02 18.46
C GLY A 74 9.50 10.54 17.31
N GLN A 75 9.25 9.72 16.29
CA GLN A 75 8.52 10.12 15.08
C GLN A 75 7.01 10.04 15.25
N TRP A 76 6.49 8.97 15.85
CA TRP A 76 5.04 8.76 15.96
C TRP A 76 4.30 9.89 16.71
N PRO A 77 4.81 10.42 17.85
CA PRO A 77 4.20 11.56 18.51
C PRO A 77 4.26 12.86 17.69
N SER A 78 5.21 12.99 16.76
CA SER A 78 5.38 14.17 15.92
C SER A 78 4.29 14.30 14.86
N VAL A 79 3.72 13.17 14.42
CA VAL A 79 2.58 13.08 13.48
C VAL A 79 1.41 13.94 13.98
N TYR A 80 1.03 13.76 15.25
CA TYR A 80 -0.12 14.44 15.85
C TYR A 80 0.20 15.83 16.39
N ARG A 81 1.46 16.07 16.79
CA ARG A 81 1.90 17.35 17.37
C ARG A 81 2.29 18.39 16.33
N ARG A 82 2.29 18.03 15.04
CA ARG A 82 2.67 18.90 13.90
C ARG A 82 4.08 19.50 14.00
N ASN A 83 4.93 18.97 14.88
CA ASN A 83 6.35 19.32 14.89
C ASN A 83 7.02 18.54 13.76
N LYS A 84 7.46 19.23 12.71
CA LYS A 84 8.11 18.60 11.55
C LYS A 84 9.51 18.09 11.95
N VAL A 85 9.57 16.85 12.42
CA VAL A 85 10.83 16.08 12.64
C VAL A 85 11.23 15.31 11.36
N LEU A 86 10.44 15.45 10.30
CA LEU A 86 10.69 14.80 9.01
C LEU A 86 11.79 15.54 8.25
N SER A 87 12.68 14.77 7.61
CA SER A 87 13.75 15.30 6.77
C SER A 87 13.46 15.02 5.29
N ILE A 88 13.53 16.07 4.47
CA ILE A 88 13.51 15.96 3.00
C ILE A 88 14.69 15.08 2.54
N GLN A 89 15.87 15.24 3.17
CA GLN A 89 17.09 14.49 2.82
C GLN A 89 16.98 12.97 3.02
N ASN A 90 16.02 12.54 3.86
CA ASN A 90 15.78 11.11 4.11
C ASN A 90 14.61 10.58 3.28
N ASN A 91 14.17 11.30 2.23
CA ASN A 91 13.01 10.96 1.40
C ASN A 91 11.71 10.76 2.22
N GLN A 92 11.59 11.45 3.36
CA GLN A 92 10.40 11.35 4.22
C GLN A 92 9.30 12.36 3.85
N ILE A 93 9.67 13.38 3.09
CA ILE A 93 8.75 14.37 2.53
C ILE A 93 8.96 14.32 1.03
N LEU A 94 7.89 13.99 0.30
CA LEU A 94 7.90 13.87 -1.15
C LEU A 94 6.99 14.96 -1.70
N PRO A 95 7.54 16.11 -2.09
CA PRO A 95 6.75 17.18 -2.69
C PRO A 95 6.25 16.74 -4.06
N LEU A 96 4.94 16.86 -4.25
CA LEU A 96 4.27 16.51 -5.49
C LEU A 96 4.33 17.71 -6.46
N SER A 97 5.54 18.02 -6.92
CA SER A 97 5.81 19.14 -7.81
C SER A 97 6.25 18.69 -9.21
N THR A 98 6.04 19.56 -10.21
CA THR A 98 6.58 19.42 -11.57
C THR A 98 8.04 19.84 -11.67
N VAL A 99 8.59 20.45 -10.62
CA VAL A 99 10.00 20.82 -10.51
C VAL A 99 10.70 19.78 -9.63
N ALA A 100 11.77 19.19 -10.14
CA ALA A 100 12.66 18.37 -9.31
C ALA A 100 13.35 19.28 -8.28
N GLU A 101 13.12 19.00 -7.00
CA GLU A 101 13.65 19.82 -5.88
C GLU A 101 15.19 19.74 -5.82
N ASP A 102 15.75 18.60 -6.23
CA ASP A 102 17.17 18.40 -6.49
C ASP A 102 17.39 18.30 -8.01
N GLN A 103 18.17 19.21 -8.60
CA GLN A 103 18.39 19.38 -10.06
C GLN A 103 19.01 18.18 -10.82
N VAL A 104 18.96 16.98 -10.24
CA VAL A 104 19.51 15.72 -10.76
C VAL A 104 18.41 14.66 -10.98
N GLY A 105 17.18 14.88 -10.50
CA GLY A 105 16.06 13.94 -10.62
C GLY A 105 15.05 14.26 -11.72
N ASP A 106 14.33 13.23 -12.19
CA ASP A 106 13.14 13.41 -13.02
C ASP A 106 11.98 13.98 -12.17
N PRO A 107 11.16 14.89 -12.73
CA PRO A 107 10.01 15.44 -12.01
C PRO A 107 8.99 14.33 -11.70
N ILE A 108 8.55 14.27 -10.45
CA ILE A 108 7.55 13.30 -9.96
C ILE A 108 6.20 13.52 -10.63
N CYS A 109 5.89 14.77 -11.00
CA CYS A 109 4.61 15.17 -11.55
C CYS A 109 4.68 15.71 -12.98
N LYS A 110 3.59 15.49 -13.71
CA LYS A 110 3.32 15.99 -15.05
C LYS A 110 2.00 16.73 -15.06
N GLU A 111 1.85 17.72 -15.94
CA GLU A 111 0.60 18.44 -16.12
C GLU A 111 -0.26 17.76 -17.19
N GLU A 112 -1.51 17.48 -16.87
CA GLU A 112 -2.50 16.95 -17.80
C GLU A 112 -3.70 17.87 -17.89
N THR A 113 -4.17 18.13 -19.12
CA THR A 113 -5.36 18.96 -19.33
C THR A 113 -6.58 18.05 -19.51
N ILE A 114 -7.47 18.07 -18.52
CA ILE A 114 -8.71 17.29 -18.52
C ILE A 114 -9.88 18.27 -18.49
N SER A 115 -10.73 18.24 -19.52
CA SER A 115 -11.94 19.06 -19.61
C SER A 115 -11.69 20.57 -19.38
N SER A 116 -10.68 21.12 -20.05
CA SER A 116 -10.26 22.53 -19.94
C SER A 116 -9.75 22.96 -18.55
N LYS A 117 -9.51 22.02 -17.63
CA LYS A 117 -8.83 22.25 -16.36
C LYS A 117 -7.47 21.55 -16.36
N ILE A 118 -6.50 22.17 -15.71
CA ILE A 118 -5.15 21.60 -15.58
C ILE A 118 -5.08 20.80 -14.29
N TRP A 119 -4.65 19.56 -14.39
CA TRP A 119 -4.42 18.62 -13.31
C TRP A 119 -2.94 18.26 -13.22
N PHE A 120 -2.45 18.02 -12.01
CA PHE A 120 -1.18 17.36 -11.79
C PHE A 120 -1.39 15.86 -11.70
N TYR A 121 -0.63 15.11 -12.49
CA TYR A 121 -0.51 13.66 -12.43
C TYR A 121 0.89 13.32 -11.92
N CYS A 122 0.97 12.75 -10.72
CA CYS A 122 2.22 12.44 -10.03
C CYS A 122 2.38 10.94 -9.88
N SER A 123 3.51 10.39 -10.29
CA SER A 123 3.78 8.95 -10.20
C SER A 123 5.22 8.70 -9.81
N HIS A 124 5.44 7.94 -8.74
CA HIS A 124 6.78 7.60 -8.27
C HIS A 124 6.82 6.22 -7.60
N SER A 125 8.02 5.61 -7.54
CA SER A 125 8.27 4.37 -6.82
C SER A 125 9.50 4.50 -5.94
N ILE A 126 9.39 3.99 -4.71
CA ILE A 126 10.38 4.11 -3.65
C ILE A 126 10.66 2.73 -3.09
N LYS A 127 11.95 2.41 -2.95
CA LYS A 127 12.42 1.24 -2.22
C LYS A 127 12.91 1.66 -0.85
N PHE A 128 12.63 0.85 0.16
CA PHE A 128 13.02 1.14 1.53
C PHE A 128 14.25 0.35 1.93
N THR A 129 15.21 1.02 2.56
CA THR A 129 16.38 0.40 3.18
C THR A 129 16.37 0.70 4.67
N SER A 130 16.33 -0.35 5.49
CA SER A 130 16.29 -0.28 6.95
C SER A 130 17.07 -1.42 7.61
N HIS A 131 17.44 -1.29 8.88
CA HIS A 131 18.14 -2.38 9.58
C HIS A 131 17.23 -3.58 9.94
N ARG A 132 15.92 -3.36 9.96
CA ARG A 132 14.86 -4.33 10.28
C ARG A 132 13.60 -3.98 9.49
N GLU A 133 12.63 -4.88 9.48
CA GLU A 133 11.26 -4.57 9.10
C GLU A 133 10.69 -3.45 9.96
N ARG A 134 10.01 -2.50 9.31
CA ARG A 134 9.55 -1.24 9.91
C ARG A 134 8.15 -0.94 9.43
N TRP A 135 7.29 -0.48 10.33
CA TRP A 135 6.03 0.11 9.91
C TRP A 135 6.29 1.48 9.29
N TRP A 136 5.73 1.67 8.11
CA TRP A 136 5.65 2.94 7.42
C TRP A 136 4.20 3.42 7.39
N PHE A 137 4.01 4.68 7.72
CA PHE A 137 2.72 5.35 7.76
C PHE A 137 2.74 6.46 6.73
N LEU A 138 1.82 6.39 5.79
CA LEU A 138 1.68 7.33 4.69
C LEU A 138 0.60 8.32 5.06
N ALA A 139 0.94 9.60 5.02
CA ALA A 139 0.00 10.69 5.14
C ALA A 139 0.24 11.72 4.04
N ILE A 140 -0.68 12.65 3.91
CA ILE A 140 -0.55 13.77 2.98
C ILE A 140 -0.69 15.09 3.72
N ASP A 141 0.12 16.07 3.30
CA ASP A 141 0.11 17.46 3.77
C ASP A 141 -0.43 18.37 2.67
N ASN A 142 -0.98 19.51 3.07
CA ASN A 142 -1.59 20.53 2.21
C ASN A 142 -2.75 19.99 1.36
N CYS A 143 -3.55 19.09 1.92
CA CYS A 143 -4.60 18.35 1.20
C CYS A 143 -6.01 18.97 1.29
N GLU A 144 -6.13 20.30 1.42
CA GLU A 144 -7.41 21.04 1.41
C GLU A 144 -8.14 21.01 0.04
N SER A 145 -8.07 19.89 -0.68
CA SER A 145 -8.49 19.76 -2.07
C SER A 145 -9.04 18.36 -2.36
N ASN A 146 -9.76 18.25 -3.48
CA ASN A 146 -10.18 16.96 -4.00
C ASN A 146 -9.02 16.33 -4.76
N MET A 147 -8.48 15.25 -4.20
CA MET A 147 -7.31 14.54 -4.72
C MET A 147 -7.64 13.05 -4.81
N SER A 148 -7.28 12.41 -5.93
CA SER A 148 -7.41 10.97 -6.10
C SER A 148 -6.04 10.33 -5.98
N TYR A 149 -5.93 9.26 -5.21
CA TYR A 149 -4.68 8.55 -4.98
C TYR A 149 -4.83 7.05 -5.21
N LYS A 150 -3.74 6.44 -5.65
CA LYS A 150 -3.57 5.01 -5.84
C LYS A 150 -2.21 4.63 -5.29
N ILE A 151 -2.16 3.61 -4.45
CA ILE A 151 -0.95 3.21 -3.73
C ILE A 151 -0.81 1.70 -3.85
N TRP A 152 0.37 1.24 -4.24
CA TRP A 152 0.77 -0.16 -4.29
C TRP A 152 1.94 -0.40 -3.34
N MET A 153 1.82 -1.39 -2.47
CA MET A 153 2.85 -1.74 -1.49
C MET A 153 3.15 -3.23 -1.56
N THR A 154 4.43 -3.59 -1.60
CA THR A 154 4.90 -4.97 -1.77
C THR A 154 6.14 -5.27 -0.93
N ASN A 155 6.30 -6.54 -0.53
CA ASN A 155 7.41 -7.08 0.23
C ASN A 155 7.94 -8.36 -0.45
N GLY A 156 8.94 -8.27 -1.31
CA GLY A 156 9.53 -9.48 -1.90
C GLY A 156 9.80 -9.40 -3.39
N ASN A 157 10.29 -10.51 -3.94
CA ASN A 157 10.33 -10.71 -5.38
C ASN A 157 8.89 -10.95 -5.90
N PRO A 158 8.48 -10.37 -7.04
CA PRO A 158 7.22 -10.70 -7.72
C PRO A 158 6.90 -12.19 -7.90
N ASP A 159 7.92 -13.06 -7.93
CA ASP A 159 7.74 -14.51 -8.04
C ASP A 159 7.26 -15.17 -6.73
N ASP A 160 7.40 -14.49 -5.58
CA ASP A 160 7.05 -15.01 -4.26
C ASP A 160 5.61 -14.67 -3.87
N PHE A 161 4.68 -15.51 -4.31
CA PHE A 161 3.25 -15.30 -4.06
C PHE A 161 2.88 -15.18 -2.57
N TRP A 162 3.58 -15.87 -1.67
CA TRP A 162 3.18 -15.95 -0.27
C TRP A 162 3.46 -14.68 0.52
N PHE A 163 4.52 -13.96 0.14
CA PHE A 163 4.98 -12.80 0.91
C PHE A 163 4.94 -11.50 0.11
N TYR A 164 4.97 -11.55 -1.23
CA TYR A 164 5.10 -10.37 -2.09
C TYR A 164 4.12 -9.23 -1.77
N GLN A 165 2.92 -9.54 -1.31
CA GLN A 165 1.84 -8.55 -1.20
C GLN A 165 1.25 -8.39 0.19
N PHE A 166 1.78 -9.15 1.15
CA PHE A 166 1.43 -8.98 2.54
C PHE A 166 2.39 -7.99 3.19
N SER A 167 1.89 -7.24 4.18
CA SER A 167 2.82 -6.55 5.07
C SER A 167 3.57 -7.57 5.91
N ALA A 168 4.79 -7.25 6.34
CA ALA A 168 5.64 -8.21 7.04
C ALA A 168 5.01 -8.76 8.33
N ASP A 169 4.10 -8.00 8.97
CA ASP A 169 3.31 -8.42 10.12
C ASP A 169 2.13 -9.34 9.77
N GLU A 170 1.70 -9.36 8.50
CA GLU A 170 0.58 -10.18 7.99
C GLU A 170 1.05 -11.53 7.40
N PHE A 171 2.37 -11.76 7.25
CA PHE A 171 2.93 -12.91 6.52
C PHE A 171 2.41 -14.29 6.94
N TYR A 172 2.21 -14.51 8.24
CA TYR A 172 1.80 -15.82 8.75
C TYR A 172 0.31 -15.92 9.04
N VAL A 173 -0.48 -14.88 8.78
CA VAL A 173 -1.93 -14.91 9.01
C VAL A 173 -2.58 -15.98 8.13
N LEU A 174 -2.35 -15.92 6.81
CA LEU A 174 -2.96 -16.87 5.88
C LEU A 174 -2.54 -18.33 6.13
N PRO A 175 -1.24 -18.68 6.28
CA PRO A 175 -0.83 -20.04 6.63
C PRO A 175 -1.44 -20.54 7.94
N THR A 176 -1.53 -19.67 8.96
CA THR A 176 -2.09 -20.01 10.26
C THR A 176 -3.60 -20.26 10.18
N ASP A 177 -4.34 -19.39 9.49
CA ASP A 177 -5.77 -19.54 9.30
C ASP A 177 -6.10 -20.78 8.48
N LEU A 178 -5.30 -21.11 7.46
CA LEU A 178 -5.46 -22.34 6.68
C LEU A 178 -5.22 -23.59 7.55
N ALA A 179 -4.25 -23.56 8.46
CA ALA A 179 -3.98 -24.66 9.38
C ALA A 179 -5.16 -24.87 10.34
N PHE A 180 -5.69 -23.79 10.93
CA PHE A 180 -6.87 -23.86 11.80
C PHE A 180 -8.11 -24.33 11.06
N PHE A 181 -8.36 -23.82 9.85
CA PHE A 181 -9.46 -24.28 9.00
C PHE A 181 -9.40 -25.80 8.74
N CYS A 182 -8.21 -26.35 8.46
CA CYS A 182 -8.03 -27.78 8.29
C CYS A 182 -8.35 -28.56 9.59
N ILE A 183 -7.88 -28.07 10.74
CA ILE A 183 -8.15 -28.70 12.05
C ILE A 183 -9.65 -28.69 12.35
N ASP A 184 -10.32 -27.56 12.14
CA ASP A 184 -11.75 -27.40 12.38
C ASP A 184 -12.59 -28.30 11.46
N LEU A 185 -12.16 -28.46 10.20
CA LEU A 185 -12.81 -29.38 9.25
C LEU A 185 -12.66 -30.83 9.70
N ILE A 186 -11.48 -31.24 10.18
CA ILE A 186 -11.27 -32.58 10.75
C ILE A 186 -12.17 -32.79 11.96
N ALA A 187 -12.23 -31.83 12.89
CA ALA A 187 -13.08 -31.91 14.07
C ALA A 187 -14.57 -32.01 13.69
N LEU A 188 -15.01 -31.25 12.70
CA LEU A 188 -16.38 -31.30 12.17
C LEU A 188 -16.70 -32.70 11.60
N VAL A 189 -15.83 -33.26 10.75
CA VAL A 189 -16.06 -34.59 10.17
C VAL A 189 -16.13 -35.66 11.26
N LEU A 190 -15.26 -35.60 12.26
CA LEU A 190 -15.31 -36.50 13.41
C LEU A 190 -16.63 -36.34 14.19
N SER A 191 -17.09 -35.11 14.40
CA SER A 191 -18.35 -34.84 15.11
C SER A 191 -19.59 -35.34 14.38
N LEU A 192 -19.55 -35.44 13.06
CA LEU A 192 -20.65 -35.95 12.23
C LEU A 192 -20.61 -37.47 12.07
N TYR A 193 -19.46 -38.11 12.33
CA TYR A 193 -19.29 -39.55 12.26
C TYR A 193 -19.72 -40.26 13.57
N VAL A 194 -19.64 -39.55 14.69
CA VAL A 194 -20.18 -39.98 16.00
C VAL A 194 -21.69 -39.76 16.04
#